data_AF-A0A6M0G254-F1
#
_entry.id   AF-A0A6M0G254-F1
#
_cell.length_a   1.000
_cell.length_b   1.000
_cell.length_c   1.000
_cell.angle_alpha   90.00
_cell.angle_beta   90.00
_cell.angle_gamma   90.00
#
_symmetry.space_group_name_H-M   'P 1'
#
loop_
_entity.id
_entity.type
_entity.pdbx_description
1 polymer ?
#
loop_
_entity_poly.entity_id
_entity_poly.type
_entity_poly.pdbx_seq_one_letter_code
_entity_poly.pdbx_strand_id
1 'polypeptide(L)'
;MNFAIVLKKLSMAMAGAAFVALGTAEISAATTNLTFDELPFQAVDDLSFQGVTFNFAIDGIDSTDANYNSFGPGSINFVNDPSLEGNTAGTLTLDFDMFISELQFGVALEANVNLTPGFTVELFDLAFGSLGVTSVNTSPLVSFSEGLFSYTGAPVKRAVVNFNETSANRFTLDNLTFTSPIVQPAPPVPVSNPIVQPAPPVPVQVPEPASGLGFFLIGALVAGSVLKKLG
;
A
#
# COMPACT_ATOMS: atom_id res chain seq x y z
N MET A 1 -61.73 -11.26 -37.52
CA MET A 1 -61.31 -10.21 -38.48
C MET A 1 -59.89 -10.53 -38.93
N ASN A 2 -59.72 -10.85 -40.22
CA ASN A 2 -58.43 -10.97 -40.91
C ASN A 2 -57.80 -9.59 -41.05
N PHE A 3 -56.46 -9.50 -40.98
CA PHE A 3 -55.66 -8.82 -42.00
C PHE A 3 -54.18 -9.23 -41.86
N ALA A 4 -53.67 -9.89 -42.89
CA ALA A 4 -52.26 -10.18 -43.11
C ALA A 4 -51.56 -8.97 -43.74
N ILE A 5 -50.33 -8.63 -43.33
CA ILE A 5 -49.37 -7.89 -44.17
C ILE A 5 -47.94 -8.44 -43.98
N VAL A 6 -47.51 -9.22 -44.98
CA VAL A 6 -46.24 -9.15 -45.74
C VAL A 6 -44.88 -9.10 -45.00
N LEU A 7 -44.23 -10.27 -44.96
CA LEU A 7 -42.89 -10.61 -45.50
C LEU A 7 -41.74 -9.56 -45.47
N LYS A 8 -40.65 -9.89 -44.76
CA LYS A 8 -39.29 -9.75 -45.34
C LYS A 8 -38.30 -10.69 -44.65
N LYS A 9 -37.74 -11.62 -45.43
CA LYS A 9 -36.56 -12.42 -45.06
C LYS A 9 -35.42 -11.45 -44.75
N LEU A 10 -34.78 -11.60 -43.59
CA LEU A 10 -33.43 -11.11 -43.37
C LEU A 10 -32.57 -12.30 -42.91
N SER A 11 -31.80 -12.82 -43.85
CA SER A 11 -30.68 -13.72 -43.61
C SER A 11 -29.65 -13.00 -42.74
N MET A 12 -29.50 -13.41 -41.49
CA MET A 12 -28.43 -12.91 -40.63
C MET A 12 -27.23 -13.82 -40.77
N ALA A 13 -26.17 -13.29 -41.38
CA ALA A 13 -24.89 -13.94 -41.53
C ALA A 13 -24.29 -14.25 -40.15
N MET A 14 -23.74 -15.45 -39.98
CA MET A 14 -22.81 -15.75 -38.88
C MET A 14 -21.54 -14.91 -39.09
N ALA A 15 -21.46 -13.76 -38.43
CA ALA A 15 -20.18 -13.12 -38.15
C ALA A 15 -19.57 -13.83 -36.94
N GLY A 16 -18.50 -14.60 -37.18
CA GLY A 16 -17.68 -15.15 -36.11
C GLY A 16 -17.08 -14.00 -35.31
N ALA A 17 -17.63 -13.75 -34.12
CA ALA A 17 -17.01 -12.86 -33.15
C ALA A 17 -15.75 -13.57 -32.62
N ALA A 18 -14.57 -13.08 -33.03
CA ALA A 18 -13.35 -13.37 -32.32
C ALA A 18 -13.50 -12.82 -30.89
N PHE A 19 -13.66 -13.71 -29.91
CA PHE A 19 -13.57 -13.37 -28.50
C PHE A 19 -12.11 -12.98 -28.23
N VAL A 20 -11.83 -11.68 -28.22
CA VAL A 20 -10.61 -11.17 -27.60
C VAL A 20 -10.79 -11.35 -26.11
N ALA A 21 -10.14 -12.37 -25.54
CA ALA A 21 -10.04 -12.54 -24.11
C ALA A 21 -9.22 -11.36 -23.57
N LEU A 22 -9.90 -10.30 -23.14
CA LEU A 22 -9.32 -9.29 -22.27
C LEU A 22 -8.98 -10.03 -20.97
N GLY A 23 -7.69 -10.25 -20.72
CA GLY A 23 -7.23 -10.86 -19.48
C GLY A 23 -7.73 -10.04 -18.31
N THR A 24 -8.48 -10.66 -17.41
CA THR A 24 -8.81 -10.08 -16.11
C THR A 24 -7.50 -10.00 -15.33
N ALA A 25 -7.03 -8.79 -15.02
CA ALA A 25 -6.00 -8.63 -14.01
C ALA A 25 -6.58 -9.15 -12.69
N GLU A 26 -5.97 -10.19 -12.12
CA GLU A 26 -6.33 -10.62 -10.78
C GLU A 26 -5.84 -9.56 -9.80
N ILE A 27 -6.78 -8.86 -9.15
CA ILE A 27 -6.46 -8.01 -8.01
C ILE A 27 -6.33 -8.94 -6.82
N SER A 28 -5.10 -9.31 -6.47
CA SER A 28 -4.82 -9.91 -5.18
C SER A 28 -4.70 -8.80 -4.12
N ALA A 29 -4.71 -9.16 -2.85
CA ALA A 29 -4.63 -8.22 -1.73
C ALA A 29 -3.46 -8.58 -0.82
N ALA A 30 -2.87 -7.58 -0.18
CA ALA A 30 -1.83 -7.74 0.83
C ALA A 30 -2.28 -7.06 2.12
N THR A 31 -2.10 -7.75 3.24
CA THR A 31 -2.37 -7.23 4.57
C THR A 31 -1.07 -6.77 5.20
N THR A 32 -1.04 -5.52 5.62
CA THR A 32 0.01 -4.92 6.46
C THR A 32 -0.47 -4.90 7.90
N ASN A 33 0.41 -5.22 8.84
CA ASN A 33 0.18 -5.05 10.28
C ASN A 33 1.35 -4.28 10.88
N LEU A 34 1.06 -3.22 11.62
CA LEU A 34 2.03 -2.42 12.35
C LEU A 34 1.81 -2.56 13.86
N THR A 35 2.83 -3.04 14.55
CA THR A 35 2.90 -3.21 16.02
C THR A 35 3.71 -2.12 16.71
N PHE A 36 4.08 -1.08 15.97
CA PHE A 36 4.78 0.11 16.45
C PHE A 36 6.16 -0.11 17.10
N ASP A 37 6.77 -1.27 16.89
CA ASP A 37 8.14 -1.62 17.30
C ASP A 37 9.13 -1.73 16.13
N GLU A 38 8.67 -1.52 14.89
CA GLU A 38 9.47 -1.69 13.67
C GLU A 38 10.46 -0.55 13.43
N LEU A 39 10.20 0.61 14.05
CA LEU A 39 11.02 1.81 13.92
C LEU A 39 11.53 2.28 15.29
N PRO A 40 12.66 3.00 15.34
CA PRO A 40 13.10 3.68 16.55
C PRO A 40 12.08 4.72 17.03
N PHE A 41 12.15 5.07 18.32
CA PHE A 41 11.37 6.16 18.89
C PHE A 41 11.58 7.46 18.12
N GLN A 42 10.49 7.99 17.56
CA GLN A 42 10.47 9.23 16.79
C GLN A 42 9.03 9.74 16.67
N ALA A 43 8.89 11.04 16.39
CA ALA A 43 7.59 11.64 16.10
C ALA A 43 6.99 11.02 14.82
N VAL A 44 5.66 10.87 14.81
CA VAL A 44 4.95 10.28 13.65
C VAL A 44 4.45 11.31 12.65
N ASP A 45 4.52 12.59 12.96
CA ASP A 45 4.08 13.63 12.04
C ASP A 45 4.92 13.63 10.75
N ASP A 46 4.24 13.64 9.59
CA ASP A 46 4.79 13.37 8.25
C ASP A 46 5.53 12.01 8.07
N LEU A 47 5.50 11.11 9.05
CA LEU A 47 6.19 9.82 8.98
C LEU A 47 5.46 8.89 8.01
N SER A 48 6.15 8.42 6.97
CA SER A 48 5.62 7.43 6.02
C SER A 48 6.30 6.08 6.20
N PHE A 49 5.51 5.03 6.42
CA PHE A 49 6.01 3.68 6.65
C PHE A 49 5.03 2.60 6.16
N GLN A 50 5.53 1.60 5.44
CA GLN A 50 4.77 0.44 4.94
C GLN A 50 3.41 0.77 4.27
N GLY A 51 3.32 1.88 3.54
CA GLY A 51 2.12 2.23 2.77
C GLY A 51 1.10 3.09 3.52
N VAL A 52 1.46 3.61 4.70
CA VAL A 52 0.69 4.62 5.42
C VAL A 52 1.59 5.79 5.82
N THR A 53 1.06 7.01 5.67
CA THR A 53 1.63 8.25 6.18
C THR A 53 0.81 8.69 7.38
N PHE A 54 1.49 8.95 8.49
CA PHE A 54 0.90 9.46 9.71
C PHE A 54 1.05 10.99 9.72
N ASN A 55 0.01 11.67 10.19
CA ASN A 55 0.03 13.09 10.50
C ASN A 55 -0.61 13.31 11.85
N PHE A 56 -0.05 14.20 12.67
CA PHE A 56 -0.58 14.49 13.99
C PHE A 56 -0.59 16.00 14.24
N ALA A 57 -1.78 16.54 14.47
CA ALA A 57 -1.95 17.97 14.69
C ALA A 57 -2.79 18.22 15.95
N ILE A 58 -2.44 19.25 16.72
CA ILE A 58 -3.23 19.76 17.85
C ILE A 58 -3.78 21.11 17.43
N ASP A 59 -5.10 21.31 17.55
CA ASP A 59 -5.80 22.51 17.08
C ASP A 59 -5.50 22.87 15.61
N GLY A 60 -5.27 21.84 14.78
CA GLY A 60 -4.93 21.99 13.36
C GLY A 60 -3.50 22.45 13.07
N ILE A 61 -2.62 22.46 14.07
CA ILE A 61 -1.18 22.74 13.93
C ILE A 61 -0.39 21.45 14.14
N ASP A 62 0.46 21.12 13.18
CA ASP A 62 1.38 19.98 13.20
C ASP A 62 2.16 19.90 14.53
N SER A 63 2.29 18.68 15.06
CA SER A 63 2.80 18.44 16.40
C SER A 63 3.63 17.16 16.48
N THR A 64 4.77 17.24 17.17
CA THR A 64 5.66 16.11 17.40
C THR A 64 5.31 15.29 18.64
N ASP A 65 4.14 15.52 19.24
CA ASP A 65 3.77 14.91 20.53
C ASP A 65 3.31 13.45 20.40
N ALA A 66 2.87 13.03 19.20
CA ALA A 66 2.62 11.63 18.91
C ALA A 66 3.90 10.93 18.41
N ASN A 67 4.27 9.81 19.04
CA ASN A 67 5.54 9.12 18.81
C ASN A 67 5.36 7.62 18.56
N TYR A 68 6.13 7.09 17.59
CA TYR A 68 6.31 5.67 17.31
C TYR A 68 7.17 5.02 18.41
N ASN A 69 7.03 3.71 18.67
CA ASN A 69 7.85 2.97 19.63
C ASN A 69 7.88 3.62 21.02
N SER A 70 6.72 4.08 21.46
CA SER A 70 6.48 4.67 22.77
C SER A 70 5.84 3.63 23.70
N PHE A 71 5.46 4.04 24.90
CA PHE A 71 4.91 3.15 25.92
C PHE A 71 3.70 3.81 26.59
N GLY A 72 2.67 3.02 26.87
CA GLY A 72 1.53 3.43 27.68
C GLY A 72 1.10 2.36 28.67
N PRO A 73 0.05 1.57 28.37
CA PRO A 73 -0.56 0.66 29.34
C PRO A 73 0.23 -0.64 29.59
N GLY A 74 1.34 -0.88 28.89
CA GLY A 74 1.96 -2.20 28.78
C GLY A 74 1.23 -3.08 27.76
N SER A 75 1.02 -4.35 28.08
CA SER A 75 0.27 -5.30 27.24
C SER A 75 -1.14 -5.51 27.79
N ILE A 76 -2.13 -5.05 27.04
CA ILE A 76 -3.56 -5.21 27.33
C ILE A 76 -4.27 -5.94 26.16
N ASN A 77 -5.57 -5.77 25.93
CA ASN A 77 -6.30 -6.68 25.04
C ASN A 77 -6.07 -6.40 23.56
N PHE A 78 -6.00 -5.12 23.19
CA PHE A 78 -5.89 -4.63 21.82
C PHE A 78 -4.65 -3.74 21.59
N VAL A 79 -4.00 -3.31 22.67
CA VAL A 79 -2.75 -2.55 22.65
C VAL A 79 -1.64 -3.29 23.39
N ASN A 80 -0.47 -3.37 22.77
CA ASN A 80 0.76 -3.88 23.36
C ASN A 80 1.87 -2.84 23.19
N ASP A 81 2.63 -2.60 24.26
CA ASP A 81 3.82 -1.77 24.15
C ASP A 81 5.01 -2.56 23.56
N PRO A 82 5.85 -1.94 22.70
CA PRO A 82 5.79 -0.54 22.29
C PRO A 82 4.60 -0.21 21.39
N SER A 83 4.02 0.98 21.57
CA SER A 83 2.83 1.46 20.85
C SER A 83 3.04 2.86 20.28
N LEU A 84 2.12 3.35 19.44
CA LEU A 84 2.06 4.77 19.09
C LEU A 84 1.36 5.50 20.24
N GLU A 85 1.97 6.55 20.77
CA GLU A 85 1.46 7.25 21.95
C GLU A 85 1.47 8.76 21.73
N GLY A 86 0.43 9.47 22.17
CA GLY A 86 0.28 10.92 21.96
C GLY A 86 -0.81 11.58 22.80
N ASN A 87 -0.95 12.90 22.66
CA ASN A 87 -1.97 13.70 23.35
C ASN A 87 -3.36 13.54 22.71
N THR A 88 -4.39 13.33 23.53
CA THR A 88 -5.78 13.16 23.08
C THR A 88 -6.39 14.42 22.48
N ALA A 89 -5.87 15.62 22.79
CA ALA A 89 -6.29 16.88 22.19
C ALA A 89 -5.86 17.00 20.71
N GLY A 90 -5.06 16.06 20.21
CA GLY A 90 -4.67 16.02 18.82
C GLY A 90 -5.55 15.12 17.97
N THR A 91 -5.48 15.35 16.66
CA THR A 91 -6.09 14.52 15.62
C THR A 91 -5.00 13.69 14.96
N LEU A 92 -5.16 12.38 14.93
CA LEU A 92 -4.29 11.47 14.18
C LEU A 92 -4.91 11.18 12.81
N THR A 93 -4.17 11.49 11.74
CA THR A 93 -4.57 11.18 10.36
C THR A 93 -3.69 10.07 9.81
N LEU A 94 -4.33 9.07 9.20
CA LEU A 94 -3.70 7.96 8.49
C LEU A 94 -4.03 8.11 7.00
N ASP A 95 -3.02 8.45 6.21
CA ASP A 95 -3.11 8.55 4.74
C ASP A 95 -2.50 7.30 4.11
N PHE A 96 -3.30 6.51 3.40
CA PHE A 96 -2.82 5.25 2.81
C PHE A 96 -2.31 5.50 1.38
N ASP A 97 -1.16 4.93 1.01
CA ASP A 97 -0.56 5.05 -0.33
C ASP A 97 -1.46 4.44 -1.42
N MET A 98 -2.13 3.34 -1.09
CA MET A 98 -3.15 2.69 -1.90
C MET A 98 -4.47 2.70 -1.13
N PHE A 99 -5.60 2.63 -1.84
CA PHE A 99 -6.88 2.47 -1.13
C PHE A 99 -6.89 1.12 -0.38
N ILE A 100 -7.58 1.06 0.74
CA ILE A 100 -7.71 -0.14 1.56
C ILE A 100 -9.18 -0.59 1.64
N SER A 101 -9.40 -1.89 1.81
CA SER A 101 -10.75 -2.46 1.98
C SER A 101 -11.05 -2.87 3.42
N GLU A 102 -10.01 -3.02 4.23
CA GLU A 102 -10.07 -3.43 5.63
C GLU A 102 -9.14 -2.55 6.47
N LEU A 103 -9.59 -2.16 7.66
CA LEU A 103 -8.84 -1.37 8.63
C LEU A 103 -9.21 -1.80 10.06
N GLN A 104 -8.22 -2.08 10.89
CA GLN A 104 -8.39 -2.42 12.31
C GLN A 104 -7.23 -1.86 13.13
N PHE A 105 -7.52 -1.41 14.35
CA PHE A 105 -6.50 -1.02 15.33
C PHE A 105 -7.14 -0.92 16.73
N GLY A 106 -6.34 -1.17 17.76
CA GLY A 106 -6.70 -0.93 19.16
C GLY A 106 -6.36 0.50 19.57
N VAL A 107 -7.17 1.09 20.45
CA VAL A 107 -6.84 2.35 21.13
C VAL A 107 -7.07 2.18 22.62
N ALA A 108 -6.10 2.62 23.41
CA ALA A 108 -6.26 2.80 24.85
C ALA A 108 -6.16 4.30 25.20
N LEU A 109 -6.98 4.74 26.14
CA LEU A 109 -7.03 6.10 26.64
C LEU A 109 -6.69 6.10 28.12
N GLU A 110 -5.89 7.08 28.56
CA GLU A 110 -5.53 7.29 29.98
C GLU A 110 -6.75 7.74 30.80
N ALA A 111 -7.68 6.81 31.02
CA ALA A 111 -8.93 6.99 31.77
C ALA A 111 -9.38 5.65 32.32
N ASN A 112 -9.76 5.56 33.60
CA ASN A 112 -10.21 4.32 34.23
C ASN A 112 -11.75 4.23 34.34
N VAL A 113 -12.46 4.84 33.39
CA VAL A 113 -13.92 4.86 33.30
C VAL A 113 -14.38 4.43 31.91
N ASN A 114 -15.66 4.04 31.79
CA ASN A 114 -16.25 3.76 30.48
C ASN A 114 -16.45 5.07 29.72
N LEU A 115 -15.97 5.15 28.47
CA LEU A 115 -16.16 6.32 27.62
C LEU A 115 -17.07 5.98 26.44
N THR A 116 -17.98 6.89 26.11
CA THR A 116 -19.00 6.71 25.08
C THR A 116 -19.26 8.03 24.34
N PRO A 117 -18.55 8.31 23.24
CA PRO A 117 -17.40 7.56 22.73
C PRO A 117 -16.13 7.78 23.56
N GLY A 118 -15.20 6.82 23.46
CA GLY A 118 -13.79 7.06 23.82
C GLY A 118 -13.05 7.74 22.67
N PHE A 119 -13.29 7.31 21.43
CA PHE A 119 -12.72 7.95 20.25
C PHE A 119 -13.67 7.82 19.05
N THR A 120 -13.41 8.58 17.99
CA THR A 120 -14.15 8.53 16.73
C THR A 120 -13.21 8.34 15.57
N VAL A 121 -13.67 7.61 14.55
CA VAL A 121 -12.93 7.41 13.30
C VAL A 121 -13.79 7.89 12.14
N GLU A 122 -13.31 8.86 11.38
CA GLU A 122 -13.90 9.27 10.11
C GLU A 122 -13.09 8.66 8.97
N LEU A 123 -13.79 8.01 8.04
CA LEU A 123 -13.17 7.40 6.87
C LEU A 123 -13.46 8.25 5.62
N PHE A 124 -12.50 8.29 4.71
CA PHE A 124 -12.61 9.05 3.46
C PHE A 124 -12.33 8.17 2.26
N ASP A 125 -13.11 8.35 1.20
CA ASP A 125 -12.95 7.64 -0.08
C ASP A 125 -11.75 8.15 -0.89
N LEU A 126 -11.59 7.62 -2.12
CA LEU A 126 -10.49 7.99 -3.01
C LEU A 126 -10.51 9.46 -3.46
N ALA A 127 -11.66 10.13 -3.39
CA ALA A 127 -11.83 11.54 -3.71
C ALA A 127 -11.79 12.42 -2.44
N PHE A 128 -11.43 11.85 -1.30
CA PHE A 128 -11.49 12.47 0.02
C PHE A 128 -12.91 12.93 0.43
N GLY A 129 -13.94 12.28 -0.10
CA GLY A 129 -15.31 12.39 0.40
C GLY A 129 -15.47 11.56 1.67
N SER A 130 -16.10 12.14 2.70
CA SER A 130 -16.40 11.41 3.94
C SER A 130 -17.36 10.25 3.68
N LEU A 131 -17.00 9.07 4.17
CA LEU A 131 -17.80 7.86 4.21
C LEU A 131 -18.60 7.72 5.51
N GLY A 132 -18.43 8.67 6.43
CA GLY A 132 -19.10 8.72 7.72
C GLY A 132 -18.15 8.60 8.90
N VAL A 133 -18.66 8.98 10.07
CA VAL A 133 -17.96 8.94 11.35
C VAL A 133 -18.47 7.77 12.17
N THR A 134 -17.55 6.95 12.67
CA THR A 134 -17.84 5.84 13.58
C THR A 134 -17.38 6.19 14.98
N SER A 135 -18.29 6.14 15.95
CA SER A 135 -17.99 6.28 17.37
C SER A 135 -17.58 4.93 17.96
N VAL A 136 -16.46 4.89 18.69
CA VAL A 136 -15.98 3.69 19.39
C VAL A 136 -16.01 3.94 20.89
N ASN A 137 -16.66 3.04 21.62
CA ASN A 137 -16.69 3.06 23.08
C ASN A 137 -15.45 2.36 23.63
N THR A 138 -14.95 2.84 24.75
CA THR A 138 -13.86 2.18 25.49
C THR A 138 -14.36 1.65 26.81
N SER A 139 -13.90 0.45 27.19
CA SER A 139 -14.21 -0.18 28.48
C SER A 139 -13.05 0.02 29.46
N PRO A 140 -13.31 0.31 30.74
CA PRO A 140 -12.27 0.58 31.71
C PRO A 140 -11.45 -0.67 32.05
N LEU A 141 -10.16 -0.45 32.22
CA LEU A 141 -9.17 -1.33 32.85
C LEU A 141 -8.68 -0.63 34.13
N VAL A 142 -7.49 -0.99 34.64
CA VAL A 142 -6.97 -0.45 35.91
C VAL A 142 -6.68 1.05 35.82
N SER A 143 -5.89 1.47 34.82
CA SER A 143 -5.47 2.87 34.63
C SER A 143 -5.78 3.43 33.24
N PHE A 144 -6.35 2.61 32.35
CA PHE A 144 -6.69 2.95 30.98
C PHE A 144 -8.10 2.46 30.66
N SER A 145 -8.67 2.92 29.56
CA SER A 145 -9.87 2.36 28.95
C SER A 145 -9.53 2.00 27.53
N GLU A 146 -10.06 0.90 27.02
CA GLU A 146 -9.62 0.34 25.74
C GLU A 146 -10.80 0.03 24.82
N GLY A 147 -10.60 0.21 23.52
CA GLY A 147 -11.56 -0.11 22.47
C GLY A 147 -10.88 -0.55 21.19
N LEU A 148 -11.61 -1.31 20.37
CA LEU A 148 -11.15 -1.81 19.07
C LEU A 148 -11.97 -1.15 17.97
N PHE A 149 -11.31 -0.53 17.01
CA PHE A 149 -11.93 -0.13 15.76
C PHE A 149 -11.78 -1.24 14.72
N SER A 150 -12.80 -1.48 13.91
CA SER A 150 -12.75 -2.44 12.80
C SER A 150 -13.67 -2.00 11.67
N TYR A 151 -13.17 -2.08 10.45
CA TYR A 151 -13.87 -1.70 9.25
C TYR A 151 -13.58 -2.70 8.13
N THR A 152 -14.63 -3.05 7.39
CA THR A 152 -14.57 -3.76 6.12
C THR A 152 -15.63 -3.15 5.22
N GLY A 153 -15.27 -2.71 4.02
CA GLY A 153 -16.26 -2.06 3.16
C GLY A 153 -15.70 -1.42 1.89
N ALA A 154 -16.30 -0.27 1.55
CA ALA A 154 -15.88 0.54 0.41
C ALA A 154 -14.40 0.96 0.54
N PRO A 155 -13.68 1.14 -0.59
CA PRO A 155 -12.31 1.61 -0.58
C PRO A 155 -12.10 2.91 0.22
N VAL A 156 -11.14 2.88 1.14
CA VAL A 156 -10.75 4.01 1.99
C VAL A 156 -9.36 4.50 1.58
N LYS A 157 -9.18 5.82 1.50
CA LYS A 157 -7.87 6.45 1.24
C LYS A 157 -7.28 7.12 2.47
N ARG A 158 -8.14 7.55 3.40
CA ARG A 158 -7.74 8.22 4.64
C ARG A 158 -8.64 7.82 5.81
N ALA A 159 -8.06 7.68 6.99
CA ALA A 159 -8.76 7.63 8.25
C ALA A 159 -8.32 8.80 9.14
N VAL A 160 -9.27 9.44 9.81
CA VAL A 160 -9.02 10.51 10.79
C VAL A 160 -9.56 10.06 12.13
N VAL A 161 -8.70 10.07 13.15
CA VAL A 161 -9.01 9.62 14.51
C VAL A 161 -8.98 10.83 15.45
N ASN A 162 -10.08 11.04 16.15
CA ASN A 162 -10.19 12.03 17.23
C ASN A 162 -10.49 11.32 18.55
N PHE A 163 -9.93 11.81 19.65
CA PHE A 163 -10.02 11.18 20.96
C PHE A 163 -10.88 12.00 21.92
N ASN A 164 -11.36 11.37 22.99
CA ASN A 164 -12.09 12.08 24.04
C ASN A 164 -11.12 12.80 24.99
N GLU A 165 -10.60 13.93 24.52
CA GLU A 165 -9.68 14.83 25.23
C GLU A 165 -10.22 15.39 26.55
N THR A 166 -11.54 15.44 26.71
CA THR A 166 -12.16 15.92 27.95
C THR A 166 -12.05 14.92 29.10
N SER A 167 -11.82 13.64 28.78
CA SER A 167 -11.85 12.53 29.74
C SER A 167 -10.52 11.80 29.89
N ALA A 168 -9.59 11.96 28.94
CA ALA A 168 -8.25 11.38 28.98
C ALA A 168 -7.25 12.40 28.41
N ASN A 169 -5.99 12.40 28.88
CA ASN A 169 -4.95 13.30 28.36
C ASN A 169 -4.03 12.63 27.33
N ARG A 170 -3.90 11.30 27.39
CA ARG A 170 -3.01 10.51 26.52
C ARG A 170 -3.79 9.37 25.86
N PHE A 171 -3.39 9.04 24.64
CA PHE A 171 -3.85 7.86 23.93
C PHE A 171 -2.65 6.99 23.57
N THR A 172 -2.89 5.68 23.48
CA THR A 172 -2.03 4.75 22.74
C THR A 172 -2.83 4.06 21.65
N LEU A 173 -2.18 3.78 20.52
CA LEU A 173 -2.72 3.04 19.39
C LEU A 173 -1.73 1.93 19.00
N ASP A 174 -2.24 0.74 18.73
CA ASP A 174 -1.42 -0.39 18.32
C ASP A 174 -2.22 -1.41 17.46
N ASN A 175 -1.51 -2.37 16.87
CA ASN A 175 -2.02 -3.42 15.99
C ASN A 175 -2.77 -2.86 14.78
N LEU A 176 -2.17 -1.83 14.14
CA LEU A 176 -2.73 -1.20 12.95
C LEU A 176 -2.63 -2.16 11.75
N THR A 177 -3.74 -2.80 11.45
CA THR A 177 -3.88 -3.75 10.35
C THR A 177 -4.71 -3.13 9.23
N PHE A 178 -4.21 -3.21 8.00
CA PHE A 178 -4.97 -2.80 6.81
C PHE A 178 -4.66 -3.66 5.59
N THR A 179 -5.64 -3.77 4.69
CA THR A 179 -5.51 -4.57 3.47
C THR A 179 -5.62 -3.70 2.23
N SER A 180 -4.57 -3.73 1.41
CA SER A 180 -4.46 -2.98 0.17
C SER A 180 -4.41 -3.92 -1.05
N PRO A 181 -4.86 -3.47 -2.23
CA PRO A 181 -4.70 -4.24 -3.46
C PRO A 181 -3.22 -4.36 -3.84
N ILE A 182 -2.78 -5.55 -4.24
CA ILE A 182 -1.48 -5.70 -4.88
C ILE A 182 -1.61 -5.33 -6.34
N VAL A 183 -0.76 -4.41 -6.80
CA VAL A 183 -0.58 -4.18 -8.23
C VAL A 183 0.31 -5.30 -8.75
N GLN A 184 -0.28 -6.40 -9.23
CA GLN A 184 0.51 -7.42 -9.92
C GLN A 184 1.03 -6.81 -11.23
N PRO A 185 2.35 -6.86 -11.50
CA PRO A 185 2.85 -6.52 -12.83
C PRO A 185 2.13 -7.38 -13.85
N ALA A 186 1.66 -6.77 -14.95
CA ALA A 186 1.01 -7.53 -16.03
C ALA A 186 1.89 -8.76 -16.36
N PRO A 187 1.30 -9.96 -16.50
CA PRO A 187 2.06 -11.13 -16.92
C PRO A 187 2.88 -10.75 -18.16
N PRO A 188 4.16 -11.16 -18.25
CA PRO A 188 4.94 -10.88 -19.44
C PRO A 188 4.14 -11.34 -20.65
N VAL A 189 3.85 -10.42 -21.57
CA VAL A 189 3.15 -10.74 -22.81
C VAL A 189 3.94 -11.88 -23.44
N PRO A 190 3.31 -13.04 -23.72
CA PRO A 190 4.02 -14.11 -24.40
C PRO A 190 4.52 -13.52 -25.72
N VAL A 191 5.83 -13.34 -25.83
CA VAL A 191 6.45 -12.96 -27.09
C VAL A 191 6.11 -14.09 -28.05
N SER A 192 5.24 -13.81 -29.02
CA SER A 192 5.02 -14.74 -30.12
C SER A 192 6.40 -15.03 -30.68
N ASN A 193 6.85 -16.28 -30.57
CA ASN A 193 8.12 -16.69 -31.16
C ASN A 193 8.15 -16.15 -32.58
N PRO A 194 9.16 -15.35 -32.98
CA PRO A 194 9.28 -14.95 -34.36
C PRO A 194 9.24 -16.24 -35.17
N ILE A 195 8.31 -16.31 -36.14
CA ILE A 195 8.31 -17.38 -37.11
C ILE A 195 9.76 -17.42 -37.63
N VAL A 196 10.47 -18.50 -37.34
CA VAL A 196 11.82 -18.71 -37.86
C VAL A 196 11.64 -18.77 -39.36
N GLN A 197 11.82 -17.64 -40.02
CA GLN A 197 11.84 -17.58 -41.46
C GLN A 197 13.04 -18.47 -41.86
N PRO A 198 12.82 -19.54 -42.64
CA PRO A 198 13.90 -20.43 -43.01
C PRO A 198 15.01 -19.59 -43.64
N ALA A 199 16.24 -19.81 -43.16
CA ALA A 199 17.40 -19.07 -43.64
C ALA A 199 17.43 -19.14 -45.17
N PRO A 200 17.72 -18.03 -45.87
CA PRO A 200 18.00 -18.07 -47.29
C PRO A 200 19.08 -19.13 -47.56
N PRO A 201 19.01 -19.86 -48.68
CA PRO A 201 20.03 -20.83 -49.03
C PRO A 201 21.40 -20.13 -49.04
N VAL A 202 22.36 -20.67 -48.28
CA VAL A 202 23.73 -20.17 -48.23
C VAL A 202 24.33 -20.28 -49.64
N PRO A 203 24.81 -19.19 -50.25
CA PRO A 203 25.54 -19.27 -51.51
C PRO A 203 26.76 -20.17 -51.33
N VAL A 204 26.93 -21.13 -52.23
CA VAL A 204 28.11 -22.01 -52.26
C VAL A 204 29.35 -21.13 -52.43
N GLN A 205 30.16 -21.00 -51.39
CA GLN A 205 31.45 -20.30 -51.50
C GLN A 205 32.42 -21.17 -52.31
N VAL A 206 32.84 -20.63 -53.45
CA VAL A 206 33.96 -21.17 -54.22
C VAL A 206 35.24 -20.88 -53.43
N PRO A 207 36.07 -21.87 -53.09
CA PRO A 207 37.29 -21.64 -52.33
C PRO A 207 38.29 -20.77 -53.13
N GLU A 208 38.70 -19.67 -52.52
CA GLU A 208 39.77 -18.80 -52.99
C GLU A 208 41.15 -19.44 -52.68
N PRO A 209 42.13 -19.39 -53.60
CA PRO A 209 43.45 -19.98 -53.37
C PRO A 209 44.24 -19.25 -52.28
N ALA A 210 44.75 -20.03 -51.33
CA ALA A 210 45.53 -19.57 -50.18
C ALA A 210 46.79 -18.79 -50.59
N SER A 211 46.94 -17.58 -50.04
CA SER A 211 48.18 -16.81 -50.07
C SER A 211 48.48 -16.20 -48.71
N GLY A 212 49.60 -16.63 -48.11
CA GLY A 212 50.54 -15.71 -47.45
C GLY A 212 50.35 -15.36 -45.98
N LEU A 213 51.07 -16.11 -45.13
CA LEU A 213 52.00 -15.66 -44.06
C LEU A 213 51.90 -14.21 -43.52
N GLY A 214 51.75 -14.05 -42.20
CA GLY A 214 52.12 -12.82 -41.48
C GLY A 214 51.68 -12.79 -40.01
N PHE A 215 52.52 -13.27 -39.08
CA PHE A 215 53.25 -12.49 -38.05
C PHE A 215 52.46 -12.07 -36.79
N PHE A 216 52.84 -12.69 -35.67
CA PHE A 216 52.52 -12.34 -34.28
C PHE A 216 53.17 -11.02 -33.85
N LEU A 217 52.49 -10.22 -33.01
CA LEU A 217 53.18 -9.37 -32.03
C LEU A 217 52.37 -9.25 -30.73
N ILE A 218 53.08 -9.50 -29.61
CA ILE A 218 52.67 -9.40 -28.21
C ILE A 218 52.98 -7.97 -27.73
N GLY A 219 52.13 -7.37 -26.90
CA GLY A 219 52.44 -6.09 -26.25
C GLY A 219 51.60 -5.88 -24.99
N ALA A 220 52.27 -5.89 -23.84
CA ALA A 220 51.71 -5.84 -22.50
C ALA A 220 51.81 -4.44 -21.86
N LEU A 221 50.99 -4.26 -20.81
CA LEU A 221 51.27 -3.53 -19.55
C LEU A 221 51.44 -1.99 -19.59
N VAL A 222 50.76 -1.29 -18.68
CA VAL A 222 51.36 -0.48 -17.59
C VAL A 222 50.25 0.10 -16.70
N ALA A 223 50.44 -0.08 -15.39
CA ALA A 223 49.64 0.47 -14.29
C ALA A 223 50.07 1.91 -13.95
N GLY A 224 49.15 2.71 -13.40
CA GLY A 224 49.44 4.04 -12.88
C GLY A 224 48.55 4.40 -11.69
N SER A 225 49.11 4.32 -10.48
CA SER A 225 48.53 4.80 -9.23
C SER A 225 49.06 6.20 -8.94
N VAL A 226 48.20 7.16 -8.54
CA VAL A 226 48.63 8.36 -7.81
C VAL A 226 47.62 8.67 -6.69
N LEU A 227 48.02 8.34 -5.47
CA LEU A 227 47.49 8.90 -4.22
C LEU A 227 48.22 10.23 -3.96
N LYS A 228 47.51 11.31 -3.64
CA LYS A 228 48.07 12.45 -2.90
C LYS A 228 47.02 13.05 -1.96
N LYS A 229 47.37 13.00 -0.67
CA LYS A 229 46.80 13.72 0.48
C LYS A 229 46.77 15.24 0.26
N LEU A 230 45.82 15.92 0.91
CA LEU A 230 45.89 17.24 1.61
C LEU A 230 44.43 17.64 1.91
N GLY A 231 44.03 18.05 3.11
CA GLY A 231 44.65 18.17 4.42
C GLY A 231 43.56 18.17 5.49
#